data_AF-A0A8J6FY40-F1
#
_entry.id   AF-A0A8J6FY40-F1
#
_cell.length_a   1.000
_cell.length_b   1.000
_cell.length_c   1.000
_cell.angle_alpha   90.00
_cell.angle_beta   90.00
_cell.angle_gamma   90.00
#
_symmetry.space_group_name_H-M   'P 1'
#
loop_
_entity.id
_entity.type
_entity.pdbx_description
1 polymer ?
#
loop_
_entity_poly.entity_id
_entity_poly.type
_entity_poly.pdbx_seq_one_letter_code
_entity_poly.pdbx_strand_id
1 'polypeptide(L)'
;MLLLQENGYGIDKGIPTLLVAASSMDDIAAITGFNTFLSIVFSSGSIISNVLSSLRNVFVGVLVGIVMGFFIQYFPSEDQVKVTQRRAFLVLSMCISAVLGCQYFDLHGSGGLVTLVLSFMAAKKWAKEKVGIQKIVANTWNIFQPLLFGLVGTEVSVEALESRTIGMCIATLGLALSVRILATFTLMSFADFRFKEKIFIALSWIPKATVQAVLGPLALETARRVEAPHLEAYSKDVMTVAFLAILITAPNGALLIGILGPKILERGDVTVPLKVDISNFEP
;
A
#
# COMPACT_ATOMS: atom_id res chain seq x y z
N MET A 1 10.32 -6.73 -5.31
CA MET A 1 11.07 -5.51 -5.66
C MET A 1 12.28 -5.29 -4.79
N LEU A 2 12.16 -5.28 -3.46
CA LEU A 2 13.32 -5.12 -2.56
C LEU A 2 14.44 -6.13 -2.84
N LEU A 3 14.11 -7.40 -3.08
CA LEU A 3 15.10 -8.42 -3.45
C LEU A 3 15.82 -8.13 -4.78
N LEU A 4 15.13 -7.57 -5.79
CA LEU A 4 15.75 -7.20 -7.07
C LEU A 4 16.71 -6.02 -6.88
N GLN A 5 16.31 -5.06 -6.05
CA GLN A 5 17.13 -3.92 -5.67
C GLN A 5 18.35 -4.35 -4.83
N GLU A 6 18.22 -5.33 -3.94
CA GLU A 6 19.37 -5.89 -3.22
C GLU A 6 20.34 -6.63 -4.15
N ASN A 7 19.80 -7.25 -5.21
CA ASN A 7 20.59 -8.03 -6.17
C ASN A 7 21.21 -7.22 -7.33
N GLY A 8 20.97 -5.91 -7.41
CA GLY A 8 21.55 -5.05 -8.45
C GLY A 8 20.70 -4.85 -9.71
N TYR A 9 19.50 -5.43 -9.81
CA TYR A 9 18.74 -5.45 -11.06
C TYR A 9 17.96 -4.15 -11.30
N GLY A 10 18.26 -3.47 -12.41
CA GLY A 10 17.54 -2.26 -12.87
C GLY A 10 17.81 -1.00 -12.04
N ILE A 11 18.87 -1.00 -11.23
CA ILE A 11 19.22 0.12 -10.33
C ILE A 11 19.73 1.33 -11.11
N ASP A 12 20.51 1.12 -12.17
CA ASP A 12 21.09 2.23 -12.96
C ASP A 12 20.03 3.12 -13.58
N LYS A 13 18.90 2.53 -13.98
CA LYS A 13 17.72 3.25 -14.48
C LYS A 13 16.68 3.57 -13.40
N GLY A 14 16.96 3.25 -12.14
CA GLY A 14 16.08 3.51 -11.01
C GLY A 14 14.73 2.77 -11.04
N ILE A 15 14.59 1.69 -11.81
CA ILE A 15 13.29 1.00 -12.02
C ILE A 15 12.70 0.49 -10.69
N PRO A 16 13.44 -0.24 -9.83
CA PRO A 16 12.92 -0.66 -8.54
C PRO A 16 12.51 0.51 -7.65
N THR A 17 13.29 1.59 -7.64
CA THR A 17 13.01 2.80 -6.86
C THR A 17 11.73 3.50 -7.33
N LEU A 18 11.57 3.64 -8.66
CA LEU A 18 10.36 4.18 -9.28
C LEU A 18 9.13 3.36 -8.88
N LEU A 19 9.20 2.04 -8.96
CA LEU A 19 8.09 1.15 -8.62
C LEU A 19 7.72 1.21 -7.14
N VAL A 20 8.70 1.26 -6.23
CA VAL A 20 8.44 1.39 -4.79
C VAL A 20 7.82 2.74 -4.46
N ALA A 21 8.31 3.83 -5.07
CA ALA A 21 7.75 5.17 -4.87
C ALA A 21 6.31 5.26 -5.41
N ALA A 22 6.09 4.78 -6.64
CA ALA A 22 4.78 4.80 -7.27
C ALA A 22 3.78 3.90 -6.52
N SER A 23 4.19 2.72 -6.05
CA SER A 23 3.34 1.84 -5.21
C SER A 23 2.88 2.54 -3.94
N SER A 24 3.73 3.36 -3.32
CA SER A 24 3.35 4.11 -2.12
C SER A 24 2.27 5.16 -2.40
N MET A 25 2.34 5.83 -3.56
CA MET A 25 1.30 6.77 -4.00
C MET A 25 -0.01 6.04 -4.38
N ASP A 26 0.09 4.89 -5.05
CA ASP A 26 -1.06 4.06 -5.39
C ASP A 26 -1.81 3.59 -4.14
N ASP A 27 -1.10 3.21 -3.07
CA ASP A 27 -1.70 2.83 -1.80
C ASP A 27 -2.47 4.00 -1.17
N ILE A 28 -1.92 5.21 -1.17
CA ILE A 28 -2.60 6.43 -0.68
C ILE A 28 -3.89 6.70 -1.47
N ALA A 29 -3.81 6.63 -2.81
CA ALA A 29 -4.95 6.85 -3.68
C ALA A 29 -6.03 5.77 -3.49
N ALA A 30 -5.63 4.51 -3.36
CA ALA A 30 -6.54 3.38 -3.15
C ALA A 30 -7.27 3.47 -1.80
N ILE A 31 -6.55 3.74 -0.71
CA ILE A 31 -7.15 3.91 0.63
C ILE A 31 -8.12 5.09 0.63
N THR A 32 -7.73 6.23 0.05
CA THR A 32 -8.57 7.43 -0.04
C THR A 32 -9.83 7.19 -0.88
N GLY A 33 -9.67 6.58 -2.06
CA GLY A 33 -10.78 6.26 -2.95
C GLY A 33 -11.75 5.28 -2.29
N PHE A 34 -11.24 4.22 -1.68
CA PHE A 34 -12.05 3.23 -0.96
C PHE A 34 -12.86 3.87 0.16
N ASN A 35 -12.22 4.68 1.03
CA ASN A 35 -12.93 5.36 2.12
C ASN A 35 -13.98 6.35 1.62
N THR A 36 -13.75 6.97 0.46
CA THR A 36 -14.74 7.84 -0.18
C THR A 36 -15.97 7.05 -0.63
N PHE A 37 -15.77 5.92 -1.31
CA PHE A 37 -16.87 5.04 -1.70
C PHE A 37 -17.60 4.46 -0.48
N LEU A 38 -16.86 4.01 0.54
CA LEU A 38 -17.41 3.52 1.79
C LEU A 38 -18.30 4.60 2.46
N SER A 39 -17.81 5.84 2.54
CA SER A 39 -18.56 6.96 3.10
C SER A 39 -19.83 7.28 2.29
N ILE A 40 -19.79 7.15 0.96
CA ILE A 40 -20.97 7.37 0.12
C ILE A 40 -22.03 6.28 0.34
N VAL A 41 -21.60 5.03 0.47
CA VAL A 41 -22.51 3.87 0.63
C VAL A 41 -23.14 3.81 2.01
N PHE A 42 -22.39 4.11 3.07
CA PHE A 42 -22.83 3.93 4.46
C PHE A 42 -23.31 5.22 5.14
N SER A 43 -23.20 6.39 4.51
CA SER A 43 -23.69 7.66 5.08
C SER A 43 -25.09 8.02 4.57
N SER A 44 -25.94 8.46 5.50
CA SER A 44 -27.30 8.95 5.21
C SER A 44 -27.35 10.38 4.64
N GLY A 45 -26.21 11.06 4.52
CA GLY A 45 -26.12 12.44 4.00
C GLY A 45 -26.20 12.54 2.47
N SER A 46 -26.30 13.78 1.95
CA SER A 46 -26.22 14.00 0.50
C SER A 46 -24.84 13.57 -0.05
N ILE A 47 -24.81 13.11 -1.30
CA ILE A 47 -23.58 12.62 -1.95
C ILE A 47 -22.45 13.67 -1.86
N ILE A 48 -22.77 14.94 -2.07
CA ILE A 48 -21.81 16.05 -2.00
C ILE A 48 -21.25 16.22 -0.58
N SER A 49 -22.11 16.12 0.44
CA SER A 49 -21.70 16.15 1.85
C SER A 49 -20.77 14.98 2.18
N ASN A 50 -21.06 13.79 1.67
CA ASN A 50 -20.28 12.58 1.94
C ASN A 50 -18.90 12.65 1.27
N VAL A 51 -18.84 13.13 0.03
CA VAL A 51 -17.57 13.39 -0.68
C VAL A 51 -16.74 14.44 0.05
N LEU A 52 -17.37 15.53 0.49
CA LEU A 52 -16.67 16.58 1.24
C LEU A 52 -16.17 16.09 2.61
N SER A 53 -16.96 15.26 3.30
CA SER A 53 -16.56 14.61 4.56
C SER A 53 -15.38 13.67 4.35
N SER A 54 -15.38 12.88 3.27
CA SER A 54 -14.25 12.00 2.94
C SER A 54 -12.98 12.81 2.65
N LEU A 55 -13.07 13.85 1.81
CA LEU A 55 -11.93 14.75 1.55
C LEU A 55 -11.42 15.37 2.84
N ARG A 56 -12.32 15.85 3.71
CA ARG A 56 -11.95 16.36 5.03
C ARG A 56 -11.20 15.30 5.86
N ASN A 57 -11.65 14.05 5.88
CA ASN A 57 -10.99 12.98 6.64
C ASN A 57 -9.58 12.67 6.11
N VAL A 58 -9.37 12.79 4.80
CA VAL A 58 -8.04 12.70 4.16
C VAL A 58 -7.16 13.86 4.61
N PHE A 59 -7.66 15.10 4.51
CA PHE A 59 -6.92 16.29 4.96
C PHE A 59 -6.55 16.22 6.45
N VAL A 60 -7.48 15.81 7.30
CA VAL A 60 -7.23 15.60 8.73
C VAL A 60 -6.19 14.50 8.94
N GLY A 61 -6.27 13.38 8.21
CA GLY A 61 -5.28 12.31 8.29
C GLY A 61 -3.87 12.75 7.92
N VAL A 62 -3.75 13.50 6.83
CA VAL A 62 -2.46 14.09 6.43
C VAL A 62 -1.96 15.07 7.49
N LEU A 63 -2.82 15.97 7.99
CA LEU A 63 -2.44 16.97 9.00
C LEU A 63 -1.97 16.32 10.30
N VAL A 64 -2.74 15.37 10.84
CA VAL A 64 -2.37 14.62 12.05
C VAL A 64 -1.09 13.82 11.83
N GLY A 65 -0.95 13.17 10.67
CA GLY A 65 0.27 12.46 10.28
C GLY A 65 1.48 13.38 10.22
N ILE A 66 1.32 14.61 9.72
CA ILE A 66 2.39 15.62 9.69
C ILE A 66 2.77 16.05 11.11
N VAL A 67 1.79 16.36 11.97
CA VAL A 67 2.03 16.78 13.35
C VAL A 67 2.74 15.68 14.15
N MET A 68 2.25 14.43 14.09
CA MET A 68 2.90 13.29 14.72
C MET A 68 4.27 13.00 14.08
N GLY A 69 4.41 13.21 12.77
CA GLY A 69 5.66 13.07 12.02
C GLY A 69 6.73 14.04 12.52
N PHE A 70 6.37 15.31 12.69
CA PHE A 70 7.25 16.31 13.29
C PHE A 70 7.67 15.90 14.70
N PHE A 71 6.74 15.44 15.54
CA PHE A 71 7.07 14.96 16.88
C PHE A 71 8.13 13.84 16.86
N ILE A 72 7.95 12.83 15.99
CA ILE A 72 8.91 11.73 15.83
C ILE A 72 10.27 12.23 15.32
N GLN A 73 10.34 13.27 14.49
CA GLN A 73 11.64 13.74 13.99
C GLN A 73 12.56 14.28 15.09
N TYR A 74 11.99 14.81 16.18
CA TYR A 74 12.74 15.37 17.31
C TYR A 74 12.96 14.39 18.46
N PHE A 75 12.19 13.30 18.51
CA PHE A 75 12.27 12.31 19.59
C PHE A 75 12.49 10.91 19.01
N PRO A 76 13.51 10.11 19.42
CA PRO A 76 14.52 10.32 20.47
C PRO A 76 15.81 11.01 19.96
N SER A 77 16.47 11.78 20.84
CA SER A 77 17.77 12.44 20.60
C SER A 77 18.86 11.45 20.17
N GLU A 78 19.78 11.92 19.33
CA GLU A 78 20.88 11.11 18.76
C GLU A 78 21.83 10.54 19.83
N ASP A 79 21.88 11.15 21.01
CA ASP A 79 22.79 10.78 22.10
C ASP A 79 22.39 9.51 22.87
N GLN A 80 21.28 8.86 22.51
CA GLN A 80 20.79 7.68 23.24
C GLN A 80 21.49 6.37 22.82
N VAL A 81 21.63 5.44 23.76
CA VAL A 81 22.12 4.08 23.45
C VAL A 81 21.01 3.28 22.74
N LYS A 82 21.37 2.56 21.66
CA LYS A 82 20.45 1.77 20.81
C LYS A 82 19.34 2.62 20.13
N VAL A 83 19.71 3.78 19.58
CA VAL A 83 18.79 4.73 18.89
C VAL A 83 17.86 4.04 17.89
N THR A 84 18.39 3.16 17.04
CA THR A 84 17.64 2.43 16.01
C THR A 84 16.46 1.63 16.57
N GLN A 85 16.64 0.92 17.70
CA GLN A 85 15.59 0.11 18.30
C GLN A 85 14.50 0.97 18.92
N ARG A 86 14.90 2.05 19.62
CA ARG A 86 13.96 2.99 20.23
C ARG A 86 13.13 3.72 19.19
N ARG A 87 13.76 4.16 18.10
CA ARG A 87 13.08 4.78 16.96
C ARG A 87 12.09 3.83 16.30
N ALA A 88 12.50 2.59 16.04
CA ALA A 88 11.60 1.57 15.47
C ALA A 88 10.39 1.30 16.37
N PHE A 89 10.61 1.13 17.68
CA PHE A 89 9.53 0.94 18.64
C PHE A 89 8.60 2.15 18.73
N LEU A 90 9.15 3.37 18.71
CA LEU A 90 8.38 4.60 18.74
C LEU A 90 7.49 4.73 17.50
N VAL A 91 8.02 4.47 16.30
CA VAL A 91 7.22 4.49 15.06
C VAL A 91 6.09 3.47 15.14
N LEU A 92 6.38 2.22 15.52
CA LEU A 92 5.37 1.17 15.62
C LEU A 92 4.28 1.51 16.65
N SER A 93 4.67 1.96 17.84
CA SER A 93 3.74 2.35 18.90
C SER A 93 2.86 3.54 18.50
N MET A 94 3.44 4.56 17.87
CA MET A 94 2.70 5.71 17.37
C MET A 94 1.76 5.34 16.22
N CYS A 95 2.17 4.43 15.32
CA CYS A 95 1.30 3.93 14.26
C CYS A 95 0.09 3.20 14.82
N ILE A 96 0.27 2.30 15.79
CA ILE A 96 -0.84 1.59 16.43
C ILE A 96 -1.77 2.58 17.14
N SER A 97 -1.20 3.52 17.91
CA SER A 97 -1.97 4.54 18.63
C SER A 97 -2.75 5.45 17.68
N ALA A 98 -2.17 5.80 16.52
CA ALA A 98 -2.83 6.59 15.50
C ALA A 98 -4.02 5.85 14.89
N VAL A 99 -3.88 4.56 14.57
CA VAL A 99 -4.99 3.75 14.03
C VAL A 99 -6.12 3.63 15.06
N LEU A 100 -5.82 3.26 16.30
CA LEU A 100 -6.81 3.14 17.38
C LEU A 100 -7.47 4.49 17.71
N GLY A 101 -6.68 5.57 17.74
CA GLY A 101 -7.18 6.92 17.96
C GLY A 101 -8.13 7.38 16.85
N CYS A 102 -7.78 7.16 15.59
CA CYS A 102 -8.66 7.45 14.46
C CYS A 102 -9.98 6.66 14.53
N GLN A 103 -9.94 5.40 14.97
CA GLN A 103 -11.16 4.61 15.20
C GLN A 103 -12.03 5.18 16.32
N TYR A 104 -11.42 5.67 17.40
CA TYR A 104 -12.13 6.30 18.53
C TYR A 104 -12.82 7.61 18.14
N PHE A 105 -12.17 8.44 17.30
CA PHE A 105 -12.73 9.71 16.82
C PHE A 105 -13.66 9.57 15.60
N ASP A 106 -14.07 8.34 15.26
CA ASP A 106 -14.89 8.02 14.07
C ASP A 106 -14.30 8.53 12.74
N LEU A 107 -12.98 8.71 12.68
CA LEU A 107 -12.24 9.03 11.46
C LEU A 107 -11.88 7.74 10.71
N HIS A 108 -12.91 7.00 10.32
CA HIS A 108 -12.78 5.71 9.65
C HIS A 108 -11.92 5.81 8.40
N GLY A 109 -10.89 4.97 8.34
CA GLY A 109 -9.96 4.90 7.20
C GLY A 109 -8.86 5.96 7.16
N SER A 110 -8.90 6.99 8.02
CA SER A 110 -7.83 8.00 8.12
C SER A 110 -6.56 7.45 8.79
N GLY A 111 -6.71 6.47 9.70
CA GLY A 111 -5.61 5.89 10.46
C GLY A 111 -4.47 5.36 9.59
N GLY A 112 -4.79 4.63 8.51
CA GLY A 112 -3.79 4.15 7.55
C GLY A 112 -2.98 5.30 6.93
N LEU A 113 -3.67 6.38 6.54
CA LEU A 113 -3.03 7.57 5.98
C LEU A 113 -2.12 8.27 7.00
N VAL A 114 -2.56 8.39 8.27
CA VAL A 114 -1.72 8.93 9.36
C VAL A 114 -0.44 8.11 9.48
N THR A 115 -0.53 6.78 9.50
CA THR A 115 0.65 5.91 9.64
C THR A 115 1.63 6.03 8.47
N LEU A 116 1.13 6.20 7.24
CA LEU A 116 1.96 6.39 6.05
C LEU A 116 2.72 7.71 6.10
N VAL A 117 2.03 8.81 6.37
CA VAL A 117 2.64 10.15 6.44
C VAL A 117 3.65 10.24 7.61
N LEU A 118 3.28 9.70 8.77
CA LEU A 118 4.15 9.58 9.95
C LEU A 118 5.45 8.84 9.63
N SER A 119 5.34 7.66 9.02
CA SER A 119 6.48 6.80 8.68
C SER A 119 7.36 7.44 7.60
N PHE A 120 6.76 8.12 6.63
CA PHE A 120 7.49 8.85 5.60
C PHE A 120 8.31 10.00 6.19
N MET A 121 7.72 10.79 7.10
CA MET A 121 8.44 11.87 7.78
C MET A 121 9.58 11.37 8.66
N ALA A 122 9.38 10.25 9.37
CA ALA A 122 10.42 9.60 10.14
C ALA A 122 11.59 9.14 9.23
N ALA A 123 11.27 8.48 8.11
CA ALA A 123 12.26 8.00 7.16
C ALA A 123 13.06 9.14 6.49
N LYS A 124 12.44 10.31 6.27
CA LYS A 124 13.12 11.49 5.70
C LYS A 124 14.19 12.05 6.64
N LYS A 125 13.93 12.13 7.95
CA LYS A 125 14.87 12.70 8.93
C LYS A 125 15.96 11.70 9.31
N TRP A 126 15.61 10.42 9.47
CA TRP A 126 16.53 9.39 9.97
C TRP A 126 17.22 8.59 8.87
N ALA A 127 17.72 9.26 7.84
CA ALA A 127 18.32 8.61 6.67
C ALA A 127 19.44 7.62 7.03
N LYS A 128 20.27 7.94 8.04
CA LYS A 128 21.39 7.10 8.51
C LYS A 128 20.93 5.78 9.14
N GLU A 129 19.80 5.79 9.86
CA GLU A 129 19.30 4.63 10.62
C GLU A 129 18.14 3.91 9.94
N LYS A 130 17.66 4.45 8.81
CA LYS A 130 16.53 3.94 8.03
C LYS A 130 16.63 2.44 7.78
N VAL A 131 17.81 1.95 7.39
CA VAL A 131 18.04 0.52 7.10
C VAL A 131 17.86 -0.34 8.34
N GLY A 132 18.32 0.12 9.50
CA GLY A 132 18.16 -0.60 10.76
C GLY A 132 16.72 -0.64 11.23
N ILE A 133 16.00 0.50 11.14
CA ILE A 133 14.56 0.57 11.47
C ILE A 133 13.77 -0.33 10.53
N GLN A 134 14.04 -0.26 9.23
CA GLN A 134 13.40 -1.10 8.21
C GLN A 134 13.58 -2.60 8.51
N LYS A 135 14.77 -3.04 8.95
CA LYS A 135 15.00 -4.45 9.34
C LYS A 135 14.13 -4.88 10.53
N ILE A 136 14.00 -4.03 11.54
CA ILE A 136 13.16 -4.32 12.72
C ILE A 136 11.68 -4.39 12.33
N VAL A 137 11.21 -3.44 11.53
CA VAL A 137 9.83 -3.42 11.01
C VAL A 137 9.57 -4.63 10.11
N ALA A 138 10.52 -5.00 9.24
CA ALA A 138 10.41 -6.19 8.39
C ALA A 138 10.36 -7.50 9.20
N ASN A 139 11.18 -7.61 10.26
CA ASN A 139 11.13 -8.76 11.15
C ASN A 139 9.79 -8.85 11.89
N THR A 140 9.26 -7.70 12.32
CA THR A 140 7.92 -7.61 12.92
C THR A 140 6.86 -8.04 11.91
N TRP A 141 6.95 -7.56 10.68
CA TRP A 141 6.05 -7.95 9.59
C TRP A 141 6.08 -9.45 9.29
N ASN A 142 7.23 -10.13 9.36
CA ASN A 142 7.30 -11.59 9.16
C ASN A 142 6.43 -12.38 10.17
N ILE A 143 6.20 -11.83 11.37
CA ILE A 143 5.34 -12.43 12.39
C ILE A 143 3.86 -12.12 12.09
N PHE A 144 3.55 -10.87 11.73
CA PHE A 144 2.17 -10.44 11.49
C PHE A 144 1.62 -10.82 10.12
N GLN A 145 2.48 -11.05 9.12
CA GLN A 145 2.06 -11.38 7.76
C GLN A 145 1.23 -12.68 7.73
N PRO A 146 1.68 -13.82 8.30
CA PRO A 146 0.87 -15.03 8.35
C PRO A 146 -0.43 -14.84 9.15
N LEU A 147 -0.38 -14.07 10.24
CA LEU A 147 -1.56 -13.79 11.06
C LEU A 147 -2.62 -13.01 10.27
N LEU A 148 -2.21 -11.93 9.58
CA LEU A 148 -3.11 -11.10 8.78
C LEU A 148 -3.79 -11.92 7.68
N PHE A 149 -3.00 -12.63 6.86
CA PHE A 149 -3.56 -13.41 5.76
C PHE A 149 -4.34 -14.64 6.24
N GLY A 150 -3.96 -15.23 7.38
CA GLY A 150 -4.72 -16.28 8.05
C GLY A 150 -6.09 -15.81 8.50
N LEU A 151 -6.15 -14.66 9.20
CA LEU A 151 -7.42 -14.07 9.69
C LEU A 151 -8.34 -13.66 8.53
N VAL A 152 -7.79 -13.03 7.49
CA VAL A 152 -8.57 -12.70 6.29
C VAL A 152 -9.09 -13.97 5.62
N GLY A 153 -8.28 -15.04 5.57
CA GLY A 153 -8.69 -16.33 5.07
C GLY A 153 -9.83 -16.97 5.88
N THR A 154 -9.83 -16.81 7.20
CA THR A 154 -10.90 -17.35 8.06
C THR A 154 -12.22 -16.59 7.94
N GLU A 155 -12.19 -15.29 7.63
CA GLU A 155 -13.42 -14.49 7.46
C GLU A 155 -14.14 -14.81 6.14
N VAL A 156 -13.41 -15.32 5.14
CA VAL A 156 -13.99 -15.67 3.83
C VAL A 156 -14.67 -17.03 3.88
N SER A 157 -16.00 -17.02 3.86
CA SER A 157 -16.80 -18.24 3.70
C SER A 157 -16.85 -18.68 2.24
N VAL A 158 -16.10 -19.74 1.90
CA VAL A 158 -16.10 -20.32 0.54
C VAL A 158 -17.44 -20.97 0.18
N GLU A 159 -18.15 -21.49 1.18
CA GLU A 159 -19.47 -22.14 0.99
C GLU A 159 -20.57 -21.14 0.59
N ALA A 160 -20.43 -19.88 1.00
CA ALA A 160 -21.36 -18.82 0.62
C ALA A 160 -21.10 -18.25 -0.79
N LEU A 161 -20.05 -18.72 -1.48
CA LEU A 161 -19.67 -18.19 -2.79
C LEU A 161 -20.40 -18.92 -3.91
N GLU A 162 -21.40 -18.25 -4.47
CA GLU A 162 -22.01 -18.71 -5.72
C GLU A 162 -20.98 -18.69 -6.85
N SER A 163 -20.94 -19.78 -7.64
CA SER A 163 -20.04 -19.92 -8.79
C SER A 163 -20.16 -18.75 -9.79
N ARG A 164 -21.39 -18.22 -9.95
CA ARG A 164 -21.66 -17.06 -10.80
C ARG A 164 -20.95 -15.79 -10.28
N THR A 165 -21.00 -15.55 -8.97
CA THR A 165 -20.35 -14.40 -8.33
C THR A 165 -18.84 -14.48 -8.46
N ILE A 166 -18.23 -15.65 -8.24
CA ILE A 166 -16.79 -15.87 -8.46
C ILE A 166 -16.40 -15.54 -9.91
N GLY A 167 -17.18 -16.02 -10.89
CA GLY A 167 -16.92 -15.74 -12.31
C GLY A 167 -16.94 -14.25 -12.63
N MET A 168 -17.93 -13.51 -12.12
CA MET A 168 -18.01 -12.05 -12.28
C MET A 168 -16.84 -11.32 -11.60
N CYS A 169 -16.42 -11.79 -10.42
CA CYS A 169 -15.27 -11.23 -9.70
C CYS A 169 -13.98 -11.39 -10.50
N ILE A 170 -13.72 -12.59 -11.03
CA ILE A 170 -12.54 -12.89 -11.85
C ILE A 170 -12.55 -12.07 -13.14
N ALA A 171 -13.71 -11.96 -13.81
CA ALA A 171 -13.83 -11.15 -15.02
C ALA A 171 -13.55 -9.67 -14.76
N THR A 172 -14.11 -9.12 -13.68
CA THR A 172 -13.89 -7.73 -13.27
C THR A 172 -12.42 -7.48 -12.92
N LEU A 173 -11.79 -8.40 -12.19
CA LEU A 173 -10.37 -8.33 -11.85
C LEU A 173 -9.49 -8.40 -13.11
N GLY A 174 -9.77 -9.31 -14.02
CA GLY A 174 -9.04 -9.46 -15.29
C GLY A 174 -9.13 -8.20 -16.15
N LEU A 175 -10.32 -7.61 -16.26
CA LEU A 175 -10.53 -6.36 -16.98
C LEU A 175 -9.76 -5.20 -16.32
N ALA A 176 -9.87 -5.05 -15.00
CA ALA A 176 -9.18 -4.00 -14.25
C ALA A 176 -7.66 -4.10 -14.36
N LEU A 177 -7.09 -5.32 -14.29
CA LEU A 177 -5.67 -5.56 -14.50
C LEU A 177 -5.24 -5.25 -15.94
N SER A 178 -6.05 -5.63 -16.93
CA SER A 178 -5.75 -5.38 -18.34
C SER A 178 -5.67 -3.88 -18.64
N VAL A 179 -6.64 -3.11 -18.14
CA VAL A 179 -6.64 -1.64 -18.25
C VAL A 179 -5.40 -1.06 -17.56
N ARG A 180 -5.05 -1.54 -16.36
CA ARG A 180 -3.86 -1.08 -15.63
C ARG A 180 -2.56 -1.35 -16.39
N ILE A 181 -2.39 -2.55 -16.95
CA ILE A 181 -1.21 -2.92 -17.73
C ILE A 181 -1.10 -2.05 -18.97
N LEU A 182 -2.20 -1.86 -19.70
CA LEU A 182 -2.24 -1.02 -20.90
C LEU A 182 -1.94 0.45 -20.60
N ALA A 183 -2.56 0.99 -19.55
CA ALA A 183 -2.35 2.37 -19.12
C ALA A 183 -0.90 2.59 -18.68
N THR A 184 -0.34 1.69 -17.86
CA THR A 184 1.06 1.78 -17.42
C THR A 184 2.01 1.70 -18.61
N PHE A 185 1.78 0.78 -19.54
CA PHE A 185 2.60 0.65 -20.73
C PHE A 185 2.56 1.91 -21.61
N THR A 186 1.38 2.51 -21.76
CA THR A 186 1.19 3.75 -22.52
C THR A 186 1.92 4.92 -21.85
N LEU A 187 1.78 5.09 -20.53
CA LEU A 187 2.47 6.15 -19.78
C LEU A 187 4.00 5.97 -19.82
N MET A 188 4.49 4.74 -19.69
CA MET A 188 5.92 4.44 -19.81
C MET A 188 6.44 4.56 -21.23
N SER A 189 5.57 4.61 -22.25
CA SER A 189 5.99 4.80 -23.63
C SER A 189 6.60 6.18 -23.86
N PHE A 190 6.17 7.18 -23.09
CA PHE A 190 6.72 8.54 -23.08
C PHE A 190 8.04 8.67 -22.31
N ALA A 191 8.45 7.64 -21.56
CA ALA A 191 9.71 7.63 -20.81
C ALA A 191 10.83 6.92 -21.58
N ASP A 192 12.07 7.29 -21.27
CA ASP A 192 13.30 6.78 -21.89
C ASP A 192 13.71 5.38 -21.36
N PHE A 193 12.78 4.43 -21.48
CA PHE A 193 13.00 3.01 -21.15
C PHE A 193 13.05 2.16 -22.43
N ARG A 194 13.72 1.01 -22.37
CA ARG A 194 13.67 0.00 -23.44
C ARG A 194 12.32 -0.69 -23.45
N PHE A 195 11.89 -1.19 -24.60
CA PHE A 195 10.61 -1.90 -24.74
C PHE A 195 10.44 -3.05 -23.72
N LYS A 196 11.51 -3.83 -23.49
CA LYS A 196 11.50 -4.92 -22.49
C LYS A 196 11.29 -4.39 -21.06
N GLU A 197 11.92 -3.26 -20.71
CA GLU A 197 11.77 -2.61 -19.40
C GLU A 197 10.35 -2.04 -19.21
N LYS A 198 9.75 -1.46 -20.26
CA LYS A 198 8.36 -0.98 -20.23
C LYS A 198 7.37 -2.11 -19.92
N ILE A 199 7.56 -3.28 -20.54
CA ILE A 199 6.76 -4.49 -20.25
C ILE A 199 6.99 -4.95 -18.81
N PHE A 200 8.24 -5.00 -18.35
CA PHE A 200 8.56 -5.38 -16.97
C PHE A 200 7.87 -4.46 -15.97
N ILE A 201 7.97 -3.13 -16.16
CA ILE A 201 7.30 -2.14 -15.33
C ILE A 201 5.80 -2.40 -15.32
N ALA A 202 5.16 -2.54 -16.48
CA ALA A 202 3.70 -2.78 -16.55
C ALA A 202 3.26 -4.07 -15.83
N LEU A 203 4.00 -5.18 -15.99
CA LEU A 203 3.69 -6.45 -15.34
C LEU A 203 3.97 -6.44 -13.83
N SER A 204 4.90 -5.61 -13.38
CA SER A 204 5.23 -5.51 -11.97
C SER A 204 4.12 -4.90 -11.09
N TRP A 205 3.09 -4.31 -11.71
CA TRP A 205 1.91 -3.77 -11.05
C TRP A 205 0.77 -4.78 -10.86
N ILE A 206 0.95 -6.03 -11.33
CA ILE A 206 -0.03 -7.10 -11.12
C ILE A 206 -0.21 -7.46 -9.64
N PRO A 207 0.85 -7.71 -8.84
CA PRO A 207 0.67 -8.21 -7.48
C PRO A 207 -0.08 -7.22 -6.58
N LYS A 208 -1.21 -7.68 -6.01
CA LYS A 208 -2.00 -6.99 -4.99
C LYS A 208 -2.20 -7.92 -3.80
N ALA A 209 -1.98 -7.41 -2.59
CA ALA A 209 -2.09 -8.22 -1.38
C ALA A 209 -2.58 -7.42 -0.16
N THR A 210 -1.68 -6.61 0.40
CA THR A 210 -1.83 -5.98 1.72
C THR A 210 -3.01 -5.02 1.83
N VAL A 211 -3.16 -4.10 0.87
CA VAL A 211 -4.29 -3.14 0.87
C VAL A 211 -5.63 -3.88 0.76
N GLN A 212 -5.71 -4.95 -0.02
CA GLN A 212 -6.94 -5.73 -0.17
C GLN A 212 -7.27 -6.51 1.10
N ALA A 213 -6.25 -7.08 1.75
CA ALA A 213 -6.40 -7.80 3.01
C ALA A 213 -6.91 -6.91 4.16
N VAL A 214 -6.61 -5.62 4.13
CA VAL A 214 -7.10 -4.66 5.13
C VAL A 214 -8.48 -4.10 4.75
N LEU A 215 -8.66 -3.68 3.50
CA LEU A 215 -9.89 -2.99 3.08
C LEU A 215 -11.08 -3.92 2.86
N GLY A 216 -10.85 -5.18 2.47
CA GLY A 216 -11.93 -6.16 2.27
C GLY A 216 -12.76 -6.38 3.55
N PRO A 217 -12.13 -6.82 4.66
CA PRO A 217 -12.83 -6.97 5.94
C PRO A 217 -13.41 -5.67 6.49
N LEU A 218 -12.75 -4.53 6.24
CA LEU A 218 -13.23 -3.21 6.70
C LEU A 218 -14.62 -2.87 6.15
N ALA A 219 -14.92 -3.22 4.90
CA ALA A 219 -16.27 -3.03 4.35
C ALA A 219 -17.32 -3.83 5.13
N LEU A 220 -17.01 -5.10 5.43
CA LEU A 220 -17.91 -5.99 6.14
C LEU A 220 -18.11 -5.58 7.61
N GLU A 221 -17.04 -5.17 8.28
CA GLU A 221 -17.09 -4.61 9.64
C GLU A 221 -17.98 -3.35 9.68
N THR A 222 -17.82 -2.46 8.71
CA THR A 222 -18.63 -1.23 8.62
C THR A 222 -20.11 -1.56 8.41
N ALA A 223 -20.43 -2.52 7.54
CA ALA A 223 -21.82 -2.94 7.32
C ALA A 223 -22.48 -3.54 8.56
N ARG A 224 -21.73 -4.36 9.31
CA ARG A 224 -22.20 -4.94 10.59
C ARG A 224 -22.40 -3.85 11.65
N ARG A 225 -21.49 -2.88 11.74
CA ARG A 225 -21.57 -1.78 12.73
C ARG A 225 -22.74 -0.84 12.50
N VAL A 226 -23.08 -0.55 11.24
CA VAL A 226 -24.21 0.31 10.87
C VAL A 226 -25.55 -0.45 10.92
N GLU A 227 -25.53 -1.74 11.30
CA GLU A 227 -26.71 -2.62 11.38
C GLU A 227 -27.54 -2.60 10.08
N ALA A 228 -26.86 -2.58 8.93
CA ALA A 228 -27.48 -2.51 7.61
C ALA A 228 -27.47 -3.91 6.93
N PRO A 229 -28.45 -4.79 7.21
CA PRO A 229 -28.42 -6.19 6.76
C PRO A 229 -28.42 -6.33 5.22
N HIS A 230 -29.01 -5.37 4.51
CA HIS A 230 -29.01 -5.36 3.05
C HIS A 230 -27.64 -5.04 2.43
N LEU A 231 -26.73 -4.37 3.16
CA LEU A 231 -25.37 -4.05 2.72
C LEU A 231 -24.35 -5.13 3.09
N GLU A 232 -24.71 -6.04 3.99
CA GLU A 232 -23.81 -7.13 4.39
C GLU A 232 -23.52 -8.08 3.23
N ALA A 233 -24.52 -8.39 2.39
CA ALA A 233 -24.35 -9.22 1.21
C ALA A 233 -23.34 -8.60 0.22
N TYR A 234 -23.51 -7.31 -0.11
CA TYR A 234 -22.57 -6.59 -0.98
C TYR A 234 -21.16 -6.48 -0.37
N SER A 235 -21.07 -6.35 0.96
CA SER A 235 -19.77 -6.28 1.64
C SER A 235 -19.05 -7.63 1.61
N LYS A 236 -19.78 -8.75 1.66
CA LYS A 236 -19.23 -10.10 1.43
C LYS A 236 -18.72 -10.27 0.00
N ASP A 237 -19.41 -9.71 -0.99
CA ASP A 237 -18.92 -9.71 -2.38
C ASP A 237 -17.60 -8.92 -2.51
N VAL A 238 -17.51 -7.73 -1.90
CA VAL A 238 -16.27 -6.93 -1.89
C VAL A 238 -15.12 -7.70 -1.22
N MET A 239 -15.38 -8.35 -0.09
CA MET A 239 -14.39 -9.17 0.60
C MET A 239 -13.95 -10.37 -0.26
N THR A 240 -14.87 -10.98 -1.00
CA THR A 240 -14.59 -12.08 -1.93
C THR A 240 -13.70 -11.62 -3.08
N VAL A 241 -13.99 -10.47 -3.68
CA VAL A 241 -13.15 -9.88 -4.73
C VAL A 241 -11.75 -9.61 -4.20
N ALA A 242 -11.64 -9.04 -2.99
CA ALA A 242 -10.36 -8.78 -2.34
C ALA A 242 -9.56 -10.07 -2.12
N PHE A 243 -10.21 -11.13 -1.62
CA PHE A 243 -9.59 -12.44 -1.42
C PHE A 243 -9.11 -13.07 -2.74
N LEU A 244 -9.96 -13.13 -3.77
CA LEU A 244 -9.60 -13.65 -5.08
C LEU A 244 -8.47 -12.83 -5.72
N ALA A 245 -8.46 -11.51 -5.52
CA ALA A 245 -7.38 -10.66 -5.97
C ALA A 245 -6.05 -11.03 -5.32
N ILE A 246 -6.02 -11.26 -4.00
CA ILE A 246 -4.81 -11.71 -3.30
C ILE A 246 -4.35 -13.07 -3.84
N LEU A 247 -5.26 -14.04 -3.90
CA LEU A 247 -4.97 -15.42 -4.27
C LEU A 247 -4.43 -15.53 -5.71
N ILE A 248 -5.02 -14.79 -6.64
CA ILE A 248 -4.62 -14.83 -8.04
C ILE A 248 -3.41 -13.93 -8.29
N THR A 249 -3.44 -12.67 -7.86
CA THR A 249 -2.46 -11.70 -8.34
C THR A 249 -1.11 -11.76 -7.61
N ALA A 250 -1.09 -12.07 -6.32
CA ALA A 250 0.15 -12.05 -5.55
C ALA A 250 1.14 -13.16 -6.00
N PRO A 251 0.73 -14.45 -6.14
CA PRO A 251 1.64 -15.50 -6.61
C PRO A 251 2.05 -15.29 -8.07
N ASN A 252 1.11 -14.94 -8.95
CA ASN A 252 1.41 -14.69 -10.37
C ASN A 252 2.36 -13.49 -10.54
N GLY A 253 2.14 -12.41 -9.79
CA GLY A 253 3.01 -11.25 -9.77
C GLY A 253 4.41 -11.57 -9.25
N ALA A 254 4.51 -12.35 -8.16
CA ALA A 254 5.80 -12.80 -7.63
C ALA A 254 6.58 -13.66 -8.63
N LEU A 255 5.89 -14.59 -9.31
CA LEU A 255 6.46 -15.44 -10.35
C LEU A 255 6.98 -14.60 -11.54
N LEU A 256 6.15 -13.67 -12.04
CA LEU A 256 6.52 -12.78 -13.14
C LEU A 256 7.73 -11.92 -12.78
N ILE A 257 7.74 -11.29 -11.60
CA ILE A 257 8.85 -10.45 -11.15
C ILE A 257 10.12 -11.29 -10.97
N GLY A 258 10.01 -12.51 -10.42
CA GLY A 258 11.13 -13.41 -10.19
C GLY A 258 11.77 -13.93 -11.47
N ILE A 259 10.99 -14.21 -12.52
CA ILE A 259 11.49 -14.72 -13.81
C ILE A 259 11.95 -13.57 -14.72
N LEU A 260 11.13 -12.53 -14.87
CA LEU A 260 11.39 -11.44 -15.80
C LEU A 260 12.45 -10.49 -15.26
N GLY A 261 12.54 -10.28 -13.95
CA GLY A 261 13.52 -9.38 -13.33
C GLY A 261 14.95 -9.70 -13.77
N PRO A 262 15.48 -10.90 -13.49
CA PRO A 262 16.84 -11.29 -13.88
C PRO A 262 17.06 -11.40 -15.38
N LYS A 263 16.02 -11.67 -16.18
CA LYS A 263 16.11 -11.90 -17.63
C LYS A 263 16.03 -10.61 -18.45
N ILE A 264 15.35 -9.59 -17.94
CA ILE A 264 15.06 -8.34 -18.65
C ILE A 264 15.87 -7.18 -18.12
N LEU A 265 16.09 -7.09 -16.80
CA LEU A 265 16.80 -5.98 -16.20
C LEU A 265 18.31 -6.20 -16.25
N GLU A 266 19.03 -5.16 -16.62
CA GLU A 266 20.49 -5.14 -16.47
C GLU A 266 20.88 -5.10 -15.00
N ARG A 267 21.99 -5.76 -14.68
CA ARG A 267 22.57 -5.77 -13.35
C ARG A 267 23.56 -4.62 -13.24
N GLY A 268 23.25 -3.63 -12.41
CA GLY A 268 24.16 -2.54 -12.08
C GLY A 268 25.09 -2.91 -10.93
N ASP A 269 26.21 -2.19 -10.80
CA ASP A 269 27.17 -2.38 -9.71
C ASP A 269 26.59 -1.85 -8.39
N VAL A 270 26.39 -2.75 -7.43
CA VAL A 270 25.79 -2.45 -6.11
C VAL A 270 26.73 -1.58 -5.23
N THR A 271 27.97 -1.35 -5.65
CA THR A 271 29.03 -0.64 -4.92
C THR A 271 29.04 0.87 -5.13
N VAL A 272 28.31 1.40 -6.12
CA VAL A 272 28.28 2.84 -6.40
C VAL A 272 26.93 3.42 -5.96
N PRO A 273 26.89 4.32 -4.95
CA PRO A 273 25.64 5.00 -4.61
C PRO A 273 25.17 5.82 -5.82
N LEU A 274 23.88 5.69 -6.15
CA LEU A 274 23.19 6.45 -7.19
C LEU A 274 23.57 7.94 -7.10
N LYS A 275 24.44 8.40 -8.01
CA LYS A 275 24.57 9.82 -8.34
C LYS A 275 23.30 10.19 -9.09
N VAL A 276 22.30 10.65 -8.35
CA VAL A 276 21.24 11.45 -8.97
C VAL A 276 21.92 12.74 -9.40
N ASP A 277 22.17 12.86 -10.70
CA ASP A 277 22.74 14.08 -11.27
C ASP A 277 21.62 15.13 -11.31
N ILE A 278 21.52 15.92 -10.24
CA ILE A 278 20.52 16.98 -10.07
C ILE A 278 20.91 18.22 -10.91
N SER A 279 22.03 18.18 -11.64
CA SER A 279 22.54 19.32 -12.42
C SER A 279 21.63 19.77 -13.58
N ASN A 280 20.64 18.97 -13.97
CA ASN A 280 19.65 19.34 -15.00
C ASN A 280 18.33 19.89 -14.45
N PHE A 281 18.22 20.11 -13.13
CA PHE A 281 17.06 20.72 -12.48
C PHE A 281 17.47 21.88 -11.57
N GLU A 282 18.01 22.95 -12.16
CA GLU A 282 17.99 24.30 -11.57
C GLU A 282 17.59 25.31 -12.67
N PRO A 283 16.93 26.41 -12.28
CA PRO A 283 15.59 26.83 -12.75
C PRO A 283 15.47 27.38 -14.17
#